data_AF-A0A1E7EJ96-F1
#
_entry.id   AF-A0A1E7EJ96-F1
#
_cell.length_a   1.000
_cell.length_b   1.000
_cell.length_c   1.000
_cell.angle_alpha   90.00
_cell.angle_beta   90.00
_cell.angle_gamma   90.00
#
_symmetry.space_group_name_H-M   'P 1'
#
loop_
_entity.id
_entity.type
_entity.pdbx_description
1 polymer ?
#
loop_
_entity_poly.entity_id
_entity_poly.type
_entity_poly.pdbx_seq_one_letter_code
_entity_poly.pdbx_strand_id
1 'polypeptide(L)'
;LQELRALPGNTRCIDCDRSKPEWASVTLGIFMCLDCSGPHRSLGSHISFIRSVRMDSWSVKQIKRMKISGGNTACRDFLQSHGITNISTSFRISKTTFISIQNKYRTPQGQLYQQILD
;
A
#
# COMPACT_ATOMS: atom_id res chain seq x y z
N LEU A 1 -2.81 15.27 6.81
CA LEU A 1 -3.22 13.91 6.36
C LEU A 1 -4.43 13.93 5.43
N GLN A 2 -5.38 14.86 5.59
CA GLN A 2 -6.56 14.96 4.71
C GLN A 2 -6.19 15.11 3.22
N GLU A 3 -5.21 15.97 2.90
CA GLU A 3 -4.66 16.10 1.54
C GLU A 3 -4.15 14.76 0.98
N LEU A 4 -3.44 13.97 1.79
CA LEU A 4 -2.93 12.66 1.36
C LEU A 4 -4.08 11.72 0.99
N ARG A 5 -5.20 11.76 1.72
CA ARG A 5 -6.37 10.93 1.43
C ARG A 5 -7.07 11.31 0.12
N ALA A 6 -6.85 12.53 -0.36
CA ALA A 6 -7.37 13.02 -1.63
C ALA A 6 -6.51 12.61 -2.83
N LEU A 7 -5.29 12.09 -2.60
CA LEU A 7 -4.45 11.59 -3.69
C LEU A 7 -5.09 10.39 -4.41
N PRO A 8 -4.80 10.20 -5.70
CA PRO A 8 -5.41 9.15 -6.50
C PRO A 8 -5.31 7.76 -5.87
N GLY A 9 -6.46 7.09 -5.73
CA GLY A 9 -6.57 5.72 -5.21
C GLY A 9 -6.54 5.60 -3.68
N ASN A 10 -6.24 6.66 -2.92
CA ASN A 10 -6.18 6.59 -1.46
C ASN A 10 -7.55 6.47 -0.77
N THR A 11 -8.64 6.56 -1.53
CA THR A 11 -10.00 6.28 -1.06
C THR A 11 -10.30 4.78 -0.94
N ARG A 12 -9.41 3.91 -1.44
CA ARG A 12 -9.55 2.46 -1.48
C ARG A 12 -8.31 1.78 -0.93
N CYS A 13 -8.50 0.65 -0.23
CA CYS A 13 -7.39 -0.17 0.24
C CYS A 13 -6.51 -0.63 -0.92
N ILE A 14 -5.20 -0.56 -0.75
CA ILE A 14 -4.21 -1.00 -1.75
C ILE A 14 -4.27 -2.50 -2.05
N ASP A 15 -4.77 -3.34 -1.13
CA ASP A 15 -4.75 -4.81 -1.29
C ASP A 15 -6.11 -5.44 -1.56
N CYS A 16 -7.18 -4.94 -0.93
CA CYS A 16 -8.52 -5.54 -1.01
C CYS A 16 -9.61 -4.59 -1.52
N ASP A 17 -9.23 -3.36 -1.91
CA ASP A 17 -10.11 -2.33 -2.46
C ASP A 17 -11.29 -1.88 -1.57
N ARG A 18 -11.33 -2.30 -0.29
CA ARG A 18 -12.29 -1.79 0.70
C ARG A 18 -12.17 -0.26 0.80
N SER A 19 -13.31 0.43 0.78
CA SER A 19 -13.36 1.90 0.85
C SER A 19 -12.86 2.47 2.17
N LYS A 20 -12.45 3.74 2.14
CA LYS A 20 -12.10 4.56 3.32
C LYS A 20 -11.02 3.90 4.19
N PRO A 21 -9.84 3.55 3.64
CA PRO A 21 -8.75 3.02 4.45
C PRO A 21 -8.35 4.03 5.55
N GLU A 22 -8.07 3.52 6.74
CA GLU A 22 -7.73 4.32 7.94
C GLU A 22 -6.37 3.94 8.53
N TRP A 23 -5.64 3.08 7.83
CA TRP A 23 -4.28 2.68 8.13
C TRP A 23 -3.41 3.00 6.92
N ALA A 24 -2.13 3.17 7.17
CA ALA A 24 -1.16 3.44 6.12
C ALA A 24 0.17 2.76 6.43
N SER A 25 0.88 2.37 5.39
CA SER A 25 2.30 2.04 5.48
C SER A 25 3.08 3.28 5.07
N VAL A 26 3.86 3.83 6.01
CA VAL A 26 4.70 4.99 5.74
C VAL A 26 5.81 4.62 4.78
N THR A 27 6.47 3.49 5.01
CA THR A 27 7.59 2.99 4.20
C THR A 27 7.24 2.90 2.72
N LEU A 28 6.03 2.43 2.42
CA LEU A 28 5.53 2.23 1.07
C LEU A 28 4.66 3.40 0.57
N GLY A 29 4.32 4.37 1.42
CA GLY A 29 3.50 5.50 1.00
C GLY A 29 2.06 5.12 0.58
N ILE A 30 1.48 4.07 1.15
CA ILE A 30 0.17 3.50 0.75
C ILE A 30 -0.85 3.49 1.89
N PHE A 31 -2.14 3.51 1.54
CA PHE A 31 -3.27 3.38 2.46
C PHE A 31 -3.94 2.00 2.37
N MET A 32 -4.32 1.46 3.52
CA MET A 32 -4.94 0.14 3.67
C MET A 32 -6.04 0.12 4.73
N CYS A 33 -6.90 -0.90 4.68
CA CYS A 33 -7.91 -1.15 5.72
C CYS A 33 -7.29 -1.79 6.96
N LEU A 34 -8.07 -1.89 8.04
CA LEU A 34 -7.65 -2.53 9.28
C LEU A 34 -7.25 -4.00 9.05
N ASP A 35 -8.06 -4.75 8.29
CA ASP A 35 -7.84 -6.19 8.02
C ASP A 35 -6.48 -6.44 7.33
N CYS A 36 -6.10 -5.59 6.36
CA CYS A 36 -4.82 -5.69 5.64
C CYS A 36 -3.65 -5.16 6.46
N SER A 37 -3.89 -4.28 7.43
CA SER A 37 -2.83 -3.75 8.30
C SER A 37 -2.14 -4.85 9.13
N GLY A 38 -2.86 -5.91 9.51
CA GLY A 38 -2.32 -7.06 10.24
C GLY A 38 -1.24 -7.81 9.45
N PRO A 39 -1.56 -8.36 8.27
CA PRO A 39 -0.58 -9.00 7.39
C PRO A 39 0.61 -8.11 7.04
N HIS A 40 0.39 -6.80 6.89
CA HIS A 40 1.46 -5.83 6.68
C HIS A 40 2.40 -5.71 7.89
N ARG A 41 1.89 -5.76 9.13
CA ARG A 41 2.74 -5.78 10.34
C ARG A 41 3.66 -7.00 10.36
N SER A 42 3.17 -8.16 9.90
CA SER A 42 3.97 -9.39 9.81
C SER A 42 5.13 -9.32 8.79
N LEU A 43 5.17 -8.31 7.91
CA LEU A 43 6.33 -8.07 7.03
C LEU A 43 7.54 -7.54 7.81
N GLY A 44 7.32 -6.86 8.94
CA GLY A 44 8.33 -6.09 9.67
C GLY A 44 8.39 -4.63 9.23
N SER A 45 8.76 -3.74 10.16
CA SER A 45 8.76 -2.27 9.96
C SER A 45 9.69 -1.79 8.86
N HIS A 46 10.78 -2.53 8.61
CA HIS A 46 11.73 -2.24 7.55
C HIS A 46 11.14 -2.43 6.15
N ILE A 47 10.07 -3.21 5.97
CA ILE A 47 9.32 -3.33 4.70
C ILE A 47 8.05 -2.49 4.77
N SER A 48 7.33 -2.57 5.88
CA SER A 48 6.04 -1.90 6.04
C SER A 48 5.87 -1.33 7.45
N PHE A 49 6.16 -0.04 7.58
CA PHE A 49 5.95 0.68 8.84
C PHE A 49 4.51 1.20 8.95
N ILE A 50 3.69 0.51 9.74
CA ILE A 50 2.25 0.75 9.83
C ILE A 50 1.89 1.85 10.84
N ARG A 51 1.02 2.76 10.41
CA ARG A 51 0.44 3.85 11.21
C ARG A 51 -1.07 3.95 11.02
N SER A 52 -1.78 4.20 12.12
CA SER A 52 -3.15 4.66 12.10
C SER A 52 -3.20 6.10 11.59
N VAL A 53 -4.13 6.39 10.70
CA VAL A 53 -4.33 7.76 10.19
C VAL A 53 -4.96 8.67 11.25
N ARG A 54 -5.71 8.10 12.19
CA ARG A 54 -6.45 8.85 13.23
C ARG A 54 -5.82 8.79 14.61
N MET A 55 -5.26 7.63 14.98
CA MET A 55 -4.83 7.38 16.36
C MET A 55 -3.34 7.64 16.60
N ASP A 56 -2.51 7.58 15.56
CA ASP A 56 -1.07 7.80 15.71
C ASP A 56 -0.68 9.24 15.41
N SER A 57 0.35 9.73 16.09
CA SER A 57 1.04 10.97 15.75
C SER A 57 1.95 10.76 14.53
N TRP A 58 1.92 11.72 13.61
CA TRP A 58 2.69 11.70 12.37
C TRP A 58 3.78 12.77 12.37
N SER A 59 5.01 12.37 12.07
CA SER A 59 6.10 13.32 11.88
C SER A 59 6.07 13.94 10.50
N VAL A 60 6.68 15.13 10.35
CA VAL A 60 6.81 15.82 9.06
C VAL A 60 7.52 14.94 8.02
N LYS A 61 8.54 14.16 8.43
CA LYS A 61 9.24 13.22 7.55
C LYS A 61 8.31 12.15 7.01
N GLN A 62 7.44 11.58 7.86
CA GLN A 62 6.47 10.57 7.44
C GLN A 62 5.45 11.16 6.47
N ILE A 63 4.94 12.37 6.75
CA ILE A 63 4.00 13.06 5.86
C ILE A 63 4.65 13.35 4.50
N LYS A 64 5.90 13.84 4.47
CA LYS A 64 6.64 14.08 3.23
C LYS A 64 6.79 12.81 2.39
N ARG A 65 7.15 11.70 3.02
CA ARG A 65 7.25 10.41 2.33
C ARG A 65 5.92 9.98 1.69
N MET A 66 4.82 10.10 2.43
CA MET A 66 3.48 9.82 1.88
C MET A 66 3.10 10.77 0.72
N LYS A 67 3.64 11.99 0.68
CA LYS A 67 3.43 12.92 -0.46
C LYS A 67 4.23 12.47 -1.68
N ILE A 68 5.49 12.07 -1.49
CA ILE A 68 6.40 11.61 -2.56
C ILE A 68 5.84 10.38 -3.28
N SER A 69 5.15 9.48 -2.58
CA SER A 69 4.60 8.27 -3.20
C SER A 69 3.50 8.52 -4.23
N GLY A 70 2.86 9.70 -4.26
CA GLY A 70 1.76 9.99 -5.18
C GLY A 70 0.45 9.22 -4.89
N GLY A 71 0.43 8.38 -3.85
CA GLY A 71 -0.73 7.61 -3.42
C GLY A 71 -0.82 6.20 -4.01
N ASN A 72 -1.92 5.52 -3.70
CA ASN A 72 -2.14 4.11 -4.00
C ASN A 72 -2.16 3.81 -5.50
N THR A 73 -2.60 4.75 -6.34
CA THR A 73 -2.60 4.54 -7.80
C THR A 73 -1.18 4.40 -8.33
N ALA A 74 -0.27 5.30 -7.93
CA ALA A 74 1.14 5.22 -8.32
C ALA A 74 1.79 3.89 -7.87
N CYS A 75 1.49 3.43 -6.66
CA CYS A 75 1.95 2.11 -6.20
C CYS A 75 1.37 0.96 -7.05
N ARG A 76 0.08 1.00 -7.39
CA ARG A 76 -0.55 -0.03 -8.25
C ARG A 76 0.09 -0.05 -9.63
N ASP A 77 0.29 1.11 -10.25
CA ASP A 77 0.86 1.24 -11.58
C ASP A 77 2.31 0.71 -11.61
N PHE A 78 3.09 1.04 -10.57
CA PHE A 78 4.43 0.49 -10.39
C PHE A 78 4.39 -1.04 -10.28
N LEU A 79 3.55 -1.58 -9.40
CA LEU A 79 3.49 -3.03 -9.20
C LEU A 79 3.00 -3.75 -10.47
N GLN A 80 1.99 -3.21 -11.15
CA GLN A 80 1.43 -3.77 -12.38
C GLN A 80 2.44 -3.76 -13.53
N SER A 81 3.17 -2.67 -13.73
CA SER A 81 4.25 -2.59 -14.74
C SER A 81 5.38 -3.60 -14.48
N HIS A 82 5.52 -4.07 -13.24
CA HIS A 82 6.47 -5.08 -12.82
C HIS A 82 5.86 -6.50 -12.66
N GLY A 83 4.65 -6.72 -13.18
CA GLY A 83 3.98 -8.02 -13.19
C GLY A 83 3.32 -8.43 -11.86
N ILE A 84 3.27 -7.54 -10.87
CA ILE A 84 2.63 -7.77 -9.57
C ILE A 84 1.21 -7.16 -9.61
N THR A 85 0.20 -7.98 -9.87
CA THR A 85 -1.19 -7.51 -9.98
C THR A 85 -2.02 -7.88 -8.76
N ASN A 86 -2.85 -6.94 -8.28
CA ASN A 86 -3.90 -7.22 -7.30
C ASN A 86 -5.10 -7.81 -8.03
N ILE A 87 -5.38 -9.10 -7.88
CA ILE A 87 -6.58 -9.69 -8.44
C ILE A 87 -7.72 -9.54 -7.43
N SER A 88 -8.46 -8.43 -7.52
CA SER A 88 -9.79 -8.30 -6.93
C SER A 88 -10.79 -7.86 -8.00
N THR A 89 -10.87 -8.60 -9.09
CA THR A 89 -12.02 -8.50 -9.99
C THR A 89 -12.81 -9.78 -9.91
N SER A 90 -14.00 -9.67 -9.34
CA SER A 90 -15.07 -10.66 -9.46
C SER A 90 -15.56 -10.71 -10.91
N PHE A 91 -14.73 -11.12 -11.87
CA PHE A 91 -15.21 -11.48 -13.20
C PHE A 91 -14.29 -12.53 -13.81
N ARG A 92 -14.92 -13.64 -14.17
CA ARG A 92 -14.35 -14.85 -14.75
C ARG A 92 -13.35 -14.50 -15.85
N ILE A 93 -12.10 -14.97 -15.73
CA ILE A 93 -11.32 -15.68 -16.76
C ILE A 93 -10.09 -16.31 -16.07
N SER A 94 -10.02 -17.63 -16.14
CA SER A 94 -8.83 -18.51 -16.19
C SER A 94 -7.60 -18.21 -15.31
N LYS A 95 -7.43 -19.03 -14.25
CA LYS A 95 -6.14 -19.38 -13.59
C LYS A 95 -5.19 -18.21 -13.28
N THR A 96 -5.42 -17.42 -12.22
CA THR A 96 -4.31 -16.64 -11.63
C THR A 96 -4.52 -16.43 -10.12
N THR A 97 -3.51 -16.81 -9.35
CA THR A 97 -3.49 -17.00 -7.89
C THR A 97 -3.61 -15.69 -7.11
N PHE A 98 -4.40 -15.67 -6.03
CA PHE A 98 -4.40 -14.58 -5.04
C PHE A 98 -3.00 -14.41 -4.46
N ILE A 99 -2.31 -13.31 -4.80
CA ILE A 99 -0.97 -13.03 -4.26
C ILE A 99 -1.15 -12.51 -2.83
N SER A 100 -0.57 -13.22 -1.86
CA SER A 100 -0.57 -12.76 -0.46
C SER A 100 0.19 -11.45 -0.32
N ILE A 101 -0.17 -10.62 0.67
CA ILE A 101 0.57 -9.38 1.01
C ILE A 101 2.06 -9.68 1.24
N GLN A 102 2.39 -10.84 1.82
CA GLN A 102 3.75 -11.31 1.99
C GLN A 102 4.48 -11.45 0.65
N ASN A 103 3.90 -12.16 -0.31
CA ASN A 103 4.50 -12.37 -1.62
C ASN A 103 4.52 -11.10 -2.46
N LYS A 104 3.54 -10.21 -2.28
CA LYS A 104 3.48 -8.93 -2.99
C LYS A 104 4.66 -8.02 -2.64
N TYR A 105 4.97 -7.87 -1.34
CA TYR A 105 5.94 -6.88 -0.87
C TYR A 105 7.34 -7.43 -0.52
N ARG A 106 7.53 -8.75 -0.50
CA ARG A 106 8.86 -9.37 -0.35
C ARG A 106 9.58 -9.65 -1.67
N THR A 107 8.92 -9.42 -2.80
CA THR A 107 9.57 -9.53 -4.11
C THR A 107 10.66 -8.47 -4.27
N PRO A 108 11.69 -8.72 -5.10
CA PRO A 108 12.68 -7.70 -5.45
C PRO A 108 12.05 -6.39 -5.95
N GLN A 109 10.97 -6.48 -6.71
CA GLN A 109 10.25 -5.34 -7.26
C GLN A 109 9.46 -4.60 -6.17
N GLY A 110 8.82 -5.32 -5.24
CA GLY A 110 8.19 -4.71 -4.06
C GLY A 110 9.19 -3.96 -3.18
N GLN A 111 10.41 -4.48 -3.03
CA GLN A 111 11.50 -3.82 -2.30
C GLN A 111 12.09 -2.65 -3.09
N LEU A 112 12.17 -2.73 -4.42
CA LEU A 112 12.58 -1.62 -5.28
C LEU A 112 11.63 -0.43 -5.12
N TYR A 113 10.32 -0.68 -5.03
CA TYR A 113 9.34 0.38 -4.78
C TYR A 113 9.58 1.12 -3.46
N GLN A 114 10.07 0.42 -2.43
CA GLN A 114 10.44 1.08 -1.19
C GLN A 114 11.65 2.01 -1.37
N GLN A 115 12.67 1.55 -2.11
CA GLN A 115 13.92 2.30 -2.33
C GLN A 115 13.71 3.59 -3.13
N ILE A 116 12.77 3.61 -4.07
CA ILE A 116 12.47 4.83 -4.85
C ILE A 116 11.76 5.92 -4.02
N LEU A 117 11.29 5.60 -2.80
CA LEU A 117 10.61 6.52 -1.89
C LEU A 117 11.49 6.99 -0.72
N ASP A 118 12.75 6.53 -0.65
CA ASP A 118 13.76 6.98 0.31
C ASP A 118 14.43 8.28 -0.16
#